data_AF-S0IVR2-F1
#
_entry.id   AF-S0IVR2-F1
#
_cell.length_a   1.000
_cell.length_b   1.000
_cell.length_c   1.000
_cell.angle_alpha   90.00
_cell.angle_beta   90.00
_cell.angle_gamma   90.00
#
_symmetry.space_group_name_H-M   'P 1'
#
loop_
_entity.id
_entity.type
_entity.pdbx_description
1 polymer ?
#
loop_
_entity_poly.entity_id
_entity_poly.type
_entity_poly.pdbx_seq_one_letter_code
_entity_poly.pdbx_strand_id
1 'polypeptide(L)'
;MKKLWNALSILAAVVWFLAVVLWIVLVLPPAVILVPYSDIAEILTTGYATMTGGAEVLLVISLVISLTMLIPPFRRCFRFFPWLYPYVKIFTVDMLILVIAEELLNYGFEIQNDERHRMFILLMIGEIVAGRLIMCWYFHKKPARFGRRNDA
;
A
#
# COMPACT_ATOMS: atom_id res chain seq x y z
N MET A 1 36.99 -13.16 -5.25
CA MET A 1 36.23 -11.96 -4.84
C MET A 1 34.77 -11.95 -5.32
N LYS A 2 34.47 -12.08 -6.62
CA LYS A 2 33.06 -12.07 -7.12
C LYS A 2 32.12 -13.10 -6.46
N LYS A 3 32.61 -14.33 -6.20
CA LYS A 3 31.83 -15.38 -5.50
C LYS A 3 31.47 -15.00 -4.06
N LEU A 4 32.42 -14.39 -3.32
CA LEU A 4 32.20 -13.94 -1.93
C LEU A 4 31.16 -12.82 -1.86
N TRP A 5 31.28 -11.81 -2.73
CA TRP A 5 30.31 -10.71 -2.83
C TRP A 5 28.91 -11.21 -3.18
N ASN A 6 28.81 -12.18 -4.08
CA ASN A 6 27.53 -12.79 -4.40
C ASN A 6 26.93 -13.53 -3.21
N ALA A 7 27.72 -14.31 -2.47
CA ALA A 7 27.25 -14.99 -1.27
C ALA A 7 26.73 -14.00 -0.21
N LEU A 8 27.49 -12.93 0.07
CA LEU A 8 27.08 -11.87 1.00
C LEU A 8 25.78 -11.19 0.58
N SER A 9 25.61 -10.89 -0.70
CA SER A 9 24.37 -10.27 -1.18
C SER A 9 23.14 -11.20 -1.12
N ILE A 10 23.34 -12.51 -1.27
CA ILE A 10 22.27 -13.50 -1.10
C ILE A 10 21.88 -13.57 0.37
N LEU A 11 22.87 -13.67 1.26
CA LEU A 11 22.65 -13.67 2.70
C LEU A 11 21.90 -12.41 3.15
N ALA A 12 22.32 -11.24 2.70
CA ALA A 12 21.64 -9.97 2.99
C ALA A 12 20.19 -9.96 2.50
N ALA A 13 19.92 -10.52 1.30
CA ALA A 13 18.56 -10.62 0.78
C ALA A 13 17.69 -11.57 1.62
N VAL A 14 18.23 -12.72 2.04
CA VAL A 14 17.50 -13.69 2.87
C VAL A 14 17.19 -13.09 4.25
N VAL A 15 18.17 -12.44 4.88
CA VAL A 15 17.97 -11.78 6.18
C VAL A 15 16.95 -10.66 6.05
N TRP A 16 17.06 -9.80 5.03
CA TRP A 16 16.07 -8.74 4.78
C TRP A 16 14.67 -9.30 4.52
N PHE A 17 14.57 -10.39 3.77
CA PHE A 17 13.30 -11.04 3.51
C PHE A 17 12.65 -11.53 4.80
N LEU A 18 13.36 -12.29 5.62
CA LEU A 18 12.83 -12.87 6.85
C LEU A 18 12.55 -11.82 7.93
N ALA A 19 13.44 -10.85 8.09
CA ALA A 19 13.34 -9.85 9.15
C ALA A 19 12.34 -8.73 8.83
N VAL A 20 12.09 -8.43 7.55
CA VAL A 20 11.34 -7.23 7.14
C VAL A 20 10.24 -7.54 6.12
N VAL A 21 10.60 -8.09 4.95
CA VAL A 21 9.64 -8.25 3.84
C VAL A 21 8.54 -9.25 4.19
N LEU A 22 8.86 -10.33 4.90
CA LEU A 22 7.90 -11.34 5.33
C LEU A 22 6.80 -10.71 6.20
N TRP A 23 7.17 -9.82 7.11
CA TRP A 23 6.22 -9.11 7.95
C TRP A 23 5.30 -8.21 7.14
N ILE A 24 5.83 -7.52 6.13
CA ILE A 24 4.99 -6.73 5.21
C ILE A 24 4.00 -7.61 4.46
N VAL A 25 4.44 -8.78 3.99
CA VAL A 25 3.54 -9.74 3.34
C VAL A 25 2.44 -10.22 4.28
N LEU A 26 2.70 -10.37 5.57
CA LEU A 26 1.67 -10.82 6.51
C LEU A 26 0.73 -9.67 6.91
N VAL A 27 1.27 -8.46 7.08
CA VAL A 27 0.54 -7.29 7.60
C VAL A 27 -0.23 -6.54 6.52
N LEU A 28 0.25 -6.51 5.28
CA LEU A 28 -0.29 -5.64 4.24
C LEU A 28 -1.78 -5.91 3.93
N PRO A 29 -2.26 -7.15 3.70
CA PRO A 29 -3.68 -7.40 3.42
C PRO A 29 -4.62 -7.02 4.57
N PRO A 30 -4.37 -7.44 5.84
CA PRO A 30 -5.23 -7.01 6.93
C PRO A 30 -5.08 -5.50 7.17
N ALA A 31 -3.92 -4.88 6.95
CA ALA A 31 -3.76 -3.44 7.08
C ALA A 31 -4.62 -2.65 6.07
N VAL A 32 -4.66 -3.08 4.80
CA VAL A 32 -5.48 -2.43 3.76
C VAL A 32 -6.97 -2.53 4.09
N ILE A 33 -7.43 -3.65 4.67
CA ILE A 33 -8.84 -3.91 4.91
C ILE A 33 -9.30 -3.39 6.28
N LEU A 34 -8.49 -3.52 7.32
CA LEU A 34 -8.95 -3.25 8.68
C LEU A 34 -8.78 -1.77 9.05
N VAL A 35 -7.63 -1.16 8.77
CA VAL A 35 -7.30 0.18 9.27
C VAL A 35 -8.18 1.26 8.63
N PRO A 36 -8.18 1.45 7.29
CA PRO A 36 -8.98 2.53 6.71
C PRO A 36 -10.48 2.33 6.91
N TYR A 37 -10.95 1.08 6.90
CA TYR A 37 -12.37 0.80 7.09
C TYR A 37 -12.82 0.95 8.55
N SER A 38 -11.97 0.65 9.54
CA SER A 38 -12.29 0.94 10.95
C SER A 38 -12.42 2.44 11.16
N ASP A 39 -11.49 3.20 10.58
CA ASP A 39 -11.40 4.64 10.79
C ASP A 39 -12.58 5.35 10.08
N ILE A 40 -12.91 4.93 8.86
CA ILE A 40 -14.14 5.37 8.16
C ILE A 40 -15.39 5.01 8.96
N ALA A 41 -15.49 3.79 9.50
CA ALA A 41 -16.65 3.40 10.31
C ALA A 41 -16.76 4.23 11.59
N GLU A 42 -15.64 4.55 12.24
CA GLU A 42 -15.61 5.41 13.42
C GLU A 42 -16.07 6.83 13.11
N ILE A 43 -15.56 7.45 12.03
CA ILE A 43 -15.99 8.80 11.60
C ILE A 43 -17.49 8.82 11.31
N LEU A 44 -18.00 7.82 10.60
CA LEU A 44 -19.43 7.74 10.24
C LEU A 44 -20.34 7.49 11.45
N THR A 45 -19.87 6.75 12.46
CA THR A 45 -20.69 6.42 13.64
C THR A 45 -20.65 7.51 14.70
N THR A 46 -19.49 8.13 14.91
CA THR A 46 -19.32 9.22 15.87
C THR A 46 -19.85 10.53 15.32
N GLY A 47 -19.74 10.75 14.01
CA GLY A 47 -20.06 12.03 13.37
C GLY A 47 -19.01 13.10 13.62
N TYR A 48 -17.79 12.71 13.99
CA TYR A 48 -16.65 13.61 14.22
C TYR A 48 -15.43 13.16 13.43
N ALA A 49 -14.58 14.14 13.10
CA ALA A 49 -13.22 13.86 12.65
C ALA A 49 -12.42 13.12 13.74
N THR A 50 -11.61 12.15 13.34
CA THR A 50 -10.78 11.32 14.22
C THR A 50 -9.32 11.31 13.77
N MET A 51 -8.43 10.71 14.58
CA MET A 51 -7.07 10.42 14.14
C MET A 51 -7.09 9.21 13.21
N THR A 52 -6.55 9.38 12.01
CA THR A 52 -6.55 8.41 10.92
C THR A 52 -5.22 7.63 10.91
N GLY A 53 -5.29 6.31 11.10
CA GLY A 53 -4.10 5.45 11.15
C GLY A 53 -3.61 5.03 9.77
N GLY A 54 -4.48 5.12 8.75
CA GLY A 54 -4.20 4.65 7.40
C GLY A 54 -2.97 5.31 6.77
N ALA A 55 -2.82 6.63 6.93
CA ALA A 55 -1.70 7.39 6.37
C ALA A 55 -0.34 6.97 6.96
N GLU A 56 -0.29 6.73 8.27
CA GLU A 56 0.94 6.30 8.97
C GLU A 56 1.39 4.92 8.47
N VAL A 57 0.44 3.98 8.39
CA VAL A 57 0.71 2.62 7.91
C VAL A 57 1.16 2.65 6.45
N LEU A 58 0.52 3.47 5.61
CA LEU A 58 0.90 3.63 4.20
C LEU A 58 2.32 4.18 4.06
N LEU A 59 2.69 5.17 4.89
CA LEU A 59 4.03 5.76 4.90
C LEU A 59 5.09 4.71 5.27
N VAL A 60 4.88 3.97 6.36
CA VAL A 60 5.82 2.94 6.82
C VAL A 60 6.00 1.85 5.77
N ILE A 61 4.89 1.34 5.22
CA ILE A 61 4.95 0.29 4.20
C ILE A 61 5.63 0.80 2.93
N SER A 62 5.26 1.99 2.44
CA SER A 62 5.86 2.60 1.24
C SER A 62 7.35 2.83 1.40
N LEU A 63 7.81 3.23 2.60
CA LEU A 63 9.22 3.42 2.91
C LEU A 63 9.99 2.09 2.81
N VAL A 64 9.49 1.03 3.43
CA VAL A 64 10.19 -0.26 3.43
C VAL A 64 10.23 -0.87 2.03
N ILE A 65 9.15 -0.76 1.26
CA ILE A 65 9.10 -1.22 -0.13
C ILE A 65 10.10 -0.44 -0.98
N SER A 66 10.14 0.89 -0.81
CA SER A 66 11.07 1.76 -1.52
C SER A 66 12.52 1.43 -1.19
N LEU A 67 12.85 1.19 0.08
CA LEU A 67 14.17 0.72 0.51
C LEU A 67 14.53 -0.63 -0.12
N THR A 68 13.57 -1.57 -0.15
CA THR A 68 13.75 -2.88 -0.77
C THR A 68 14.05 -2.76 -2.27
N MET A 69 13.46 -1.78 -2.95
CA MET A 69 13.72 -1.50 -4.37
C MET A 69 15.00 -0.70 -4.62
N LEU A 70 15.38 0.18 -3.69
CA LEU A 70 16.55 1.04 -3.82
C LEU A 70 17.85 0.24 -3.65
N ILE A 71 17.89 -0.65 -2.66
CA ILE A 71 19.10 -1.38 -2.25
C ILE A 71 19.29 -2.62 -3.14
N PRO A 72 20.36 -2.71 -3.97
CA PRO A 72 20.51 -3.78 -4.96
C PRO A 72 20.52 -5.21 -4.41
N PRO A 73 21.15 -5.50 -3.24
CA PRO A 73 21.02 -6.80 -2.59
C PRO A 73 19.56 -7.16 -2.25
N PHE A 74 18.79 -6.22 -1.70
CA PHE A 74 17.42 -6.47 -1.24
C PHE A 74 16.44 -6.71 -2.38
N ARG A 75 16.66 -6.05 -3.53
CA ARG A 75 15.88 -6.31 -4.76
C ARG A 75 15.85 -7.77 -5.18
N ARG A 76 16.84 -8.57 -4.78
CA ARG A 76 16.88 -10.01 -5.08
C ARG A 76 15.68 -10.76 -4.49
N CYS A 77 15.04 -10.26 -3.43
CA CYS A 77 13.81 -10.83 -2.89
C CYS A 77 12.72 -10.97 -3.95
N PHE A 78 12.53 -9.93 -4.79
CA PHE A 78 11.56 -9.96 -5.90
C PHE A 78 11.96 -10.91 -7.03
N ARG A 79 13.25 -11.26 -7.14
CA ARG A 79 13.73 -12.26 -8.11
C ARG A 79 13.46 -13.68 -7.60
N PHE A 80 13.62 -13.93 -6.31
CA PHE A 80 13.26 -15.22 -5.70
C PHE A 80 11.74 -15.44 -5.65
N PHE A 81 10.99 -14.39 -5.34
CA PHE A 81 9.53 -14.41 -5.27
C PHE A 81 8.94 -13.40 -6.25
N PRO A 82 8.74 -13.77 -7.53
CA PRO A 82 8.26 -12.83 -8.56
C PRO A 82 6.84 -12.33 -8.32
N TRP A 83 6.03 -13.05 -7.52
CA TRP A 83 4.69 -12.64 -7.11
C TRP A 83 4.68 -11.54 -6.06
N LEU A 84 5.79 -11.35 -5.33
CA LEU A 84 5.90 -10.36 -4.26
C LEU A 84 5.75 -8.93 -4.80
N TYR A 85 6.28 -8.66 -6.00
CA TYR A 85 6.17 -7.35 -6.62
C TYR A 85 4.74 -6.95 -7.00
N PRO A 86 3.96 -7.76 -7.75
CA PRO A 86 2.55 -7.45 -8.00
C PRO A 86 1.76 -7.32 -6.71
N TYR A 87 2.00 -8.23 -5.77
CA TYR A 87 1.33 -8.25 -4.47
C TYR A 87 1.49 -6.91 -3.75
N VAL A 88 2.74 -6.52 -3.49
CA VAL A 88 3.07 -5.27 -2.81
C VAL A 88 2.50 -4.07 -3.58
N LYS A 89 2.69 -4.04 -4.89
CA LYS A 89 2.27 -2.90 -5.72
C LYS A 89 0.74 -2.72 -5.75
N ILE A 90 -0.02 -3.81 -5.85
CA ILE A 90 -1.48 -3.77 -5.90
C ILE A 90 -2.01 -3.29 -4.54
N PHE A 91 -1.59 -3.92 -3.45
CA PHE A 91 -2.09 -3.58 -2.13
C PHE A 91 -1.66 -2.18 -1.68
N THR A 92 -0.44 -1.70 -1.99
CA THR A 92 -0.05 -0.33 -1.67
C THR A 92 -0.90 0.70 -2.43
N VAL A 93 -1.27 0.43 -3.68
CA VAL A 93 -2.16 1.32 -4.45
C VAL A 93 -3.59 1.30 -3.91
N ASP A 94 -4.13 0.12 -3.58
CA ASP A 94 -5.47 0.02 -2.98
C ASP A 94 -5.52 0.70 -1.60
N MET A 95 -4.46 0.56 -0.80
CA MET A 95 -4.31 1.27 0.46
C MET A 95 -4.26 2.79 0.26
N LEU A 96 -3.52 3.29 -0.73
CA LEU A 96 -3.47 4.72 -1.04
C LEU A 96 -4.86 5.28 -1.38
N ILE A 97 -5.65 4.55 -2.17
CA ILE A 97 -7.04 4.93 -2.49
C ILE A 97 -7.85 5.06 -1.19
N LEU A 98 -7.81 4.03 -0.33
CA LEU A 98 -8.57 4.05 0.92
C LEU A 98 -8.13 5.16 1.88
N VAL A 99 -6.83 5.45 1.98
CA VAL A 99 -6.30 6.55 2.80
C VAL A 99 -6.77 7.91 2.26
N ILE A 100 -6.82 8.11 0.95
CA ILE A 100 -7.36 9.34 0.37
C ILE A 100 -8.85 9.47 0.71
N ALA A 101 -9.61 8.38 0.61
CA ALA A 101 -11.02 8.34 0.98
C ALA A 101 -11.25 8.73 2.45
N GLU A 102 -10.44 8.15 3.34
CA GLU A 102 -10.44 8.36 4.78
C GLU A 102 -10.14 9.82 5.13
N GLU A 103 -9.05 10.38 4.61
CA GLU A 103 -8.68 11.80 4.82
C GLU A 103 -9.72 12.77 4.27
N LEU A 104 -10.32 12.44 3.12
CA LEU A 104 -11.38 13.24 2.53
C LEU A 104 -12.61 13.26 3.44
N LEU A 105 -13.01 12.09 3.97
CA LEU A 105 -14.11 12.00 4.92
C LEU A 105 -13.77 12.76 6.21
N ASN A 106 -12.57 12.58 6.75
CA ASN A 106 -12.13 13.24 7.98
C ASN A 106 -12.19 14.76 7.85
N TYR A 107 -11.67 15.30 6.75
CA TYR A 107 -11.80 16.72 6.41
C TYR A 107 -13.26 17.16 6.31
N GLY A 108 -14.13 16.33 5.73
CA GLY A 108 -15.56 16.58 5.65
C GLY A 108 -16.24 16.79 7.01
N PHE A 109 -15.77 16.08 8.03
CA PHE A 109 -16.35 16.03 9.38
C PHE A 109 -15.65 16.94 10.41
N GLU A 110 -14.64 17.73 10.00
CA GLU A 110 -14.03 18.77 10.85
C GLU A 110 -15.03 19.87 11.24
N ILE A 111 -16.01 20.15 10.37
CA ILE A 111 -17.05 21.15 10.61
C ILE A 111 -18.40 20.44 10.70
N GLN A 112 -19.06 20.57 11.85
CA GLN A 112 -20.38 20.01 12.10
C GLN A 112 -21.45 20.67 11.21
N ASN A 113 -21.65 20.10 10.02
CA ASN A 113 -22.65 20.53 9.07
C ASN A 113 -23.18 19.31 8.29
N ASP A 114 -24.47 19.04 8.42
CA ASP A 114 -25.11 17.85 7.85
C ASP A 114 -25.10 17.82 6.31
N GLU A 115 -25.10 18.99 5.65
CA GLU A 115 -24.99 19.06 4.19
C GLU A 115 -23.57 18.74 3.74
N ARG A 116 -22.57 19.28 4.46
CA ARG A 116 -21.14 18.98 4.23
C ARG A 116 -20.87 17.49 4.45
N HIS A 117 -21.29 16.92 5.57
CA HIS A 117 -21.10 15.49 5.86
C HIS A 117 -21.64 14.61 4.73
N ARG A 118 -22.87 14.88 4.28
CA ARG A 118 -23.48 14.16 3.15
C ARG A 118 -22.69 14.30 1.85
N MET A 119 -22.23 15.51 1.52
CA MET A 119 -21.41 15.75 0.34
C MET A 119 -20.10 14.96 0.41
N PHE A 120 -19.40 14.98 1.54
CA PHE A 120 -18.11 14.30 1.70
C PHE A 120 -18.23 12.78 1.74
N ILE A 121 -19.33 12.23 2.28
CA ILE A 121 -19.64 10.80 2.14
C ILE A 121 -19.79 10.42 0.66
N LEU A 122 -20.52 11.20 -0.14
CA LEU A 122 -20.68 10.94 -1.57
C LEU A 122 -19.34 11.05 -2.32
N LEU A 123 -18.52 12.04 -1.98
CA LEU A 123 -17.19 12.22 -2.55
C LEU A 123 -16.26 11.04 -2.20
N MET A 124 -16.26 10.57 -0.95
CA MET A 124 -15.50 9.40 -0.52
C MET A 124 -15.90 8.15 -1.31
N ILE A 125 -17.20 7.87 -1.45
CA ILE A 125 -17.68 6.73 -2.24
C ILE A 125 -17.24 6.87 -3.71
N GLY A 126 -17.38 8.07 -4.27
CA GLY A 126 -16.95 8.37 -5.64
C GLY A 126 -15.45 8.16 -5.85
N GLU A 127 -14.62 8.61 -4.91
CA GLU A 127 -13.17 8.43 -4.91
C GLU A 127 -12.79 6.95 -4.89
N ILE A 128 -13.36 6.14 -3.99
CA ILE A 128 -13.02 4.71 -3.88
C ILE A 128 -13.36 3.98 -5.18
N VAL A 129 -14.55 4.25 -5.74
CA VAL A 129 -14.98 3.64 -7.00
C VAL A 129 -14.10 4.07 -8.15
N ALA A 130 -13.85 5.37 -8.31
CA ALA A 130 -13.01 5.91 -9.37
C ALA A 130 -11.56 5.40 -9.27
N GLY A 131 -10.98 5.43 -8.07
CA GLY A 131 -9.64 4.95 -7.76
C GLY A 131 -9.47 3.48 -8.12
N ARG A 132 -10.42 2.62 -7.73
CA ARG A 132 -10.39 1.19 -8.07
C ARG A 132 -10.54 0.95 -9.57
N LEU A 133 -11.42 1.68 -10.26
CA LEU A 133 -11.56 1.57 -11.71
C LEU A 133 -10.26 1.98 -12.43
N ILE A 134 -9.65 3.09 -12.02
CA ILE A 134 -8.36 3.57 -12.55
C ILE A 134 -7.27 2.54 -12.30
N MET A 135 -7.20 1.98 -11.09
CA MET A 135 -6.25 0.94 -10.71
C MET A 135 -6.41 -0.31 -11.57
N CYS A 136 -7.63 -0.83 -11.73
CA CYS A 136 -7.92 -1.99 -12.56
C CYS A 136 -7.56 -1.73 -14.03
N TRP A 137 -7.92 -0.57 -14.57
CA TRP A 137 -7.56 -0.18 -15.93
C TRP A 137 -6.05 -0.06 -16.13
N TYR A 138 -5.35 0.54 -15.16
CA TYR A 138 -3.89 0.70 -15.19
C TYR A 138 -3.20 -0.67 -15.19
N PHE A 139 -3.58 -1.59 -14.31
CA PHE A 139 -2.98 -2.91 -14.23
C PHE A 139 -3.39 -3.85 -15.37
N HIS A 140 -4.56 -3.62 -16.00
CA HIS A 140 -4.93 -4.29 -17.24
C HIS A 140 -3.98 -3.89 -18.39
N LYS A 141 -3.67 -2.59 -18.53
CA LYS A 141 -2.75 -2.08 -19.56
C LYS A 141 -1.27 -2.35 -19.25
N LYS A 142 -0.89 -2.27 -17.98
CA LYS A 142 0.49 -2.43 -17.49
C LYS A 142 0.51 -3.47 -16.38
N PRO A 143 0.54 -4.77 -16.71
CA PRO A 143 0.50 -5.82 -15.70
C PRO A 143 1.68 -5.68 -14.75
N ALA A 144 1.42 -5.83 -13.45
CA ALA A 144 2.40 -5.65 -12.39
C ALA A 144 3.42 -6.81 -12.34
N ARG A 145 4.26 -6.94 -13.36
CA ARG A 145 5.26 -8.01 -13.47
C ARG A 145 6.62 -7.49 -13.04
N PHE A 146 7.31 -8.25 -12.20
CA PHE A 146 8.72 -8.02 -11.92
C PHE A 146 9.56 -8.55 -13.08
N GLY A 147 9.92 -7.67 -14.01
CA GLY A 147 10.84 -7.96 -15.10
C GLY A 147 10.33 -8.97 -16.15
N ARG A 148 10.09 -8.51 -17.38
CA ARG A 148 10.36 -9.34 -18.56
C ARG A 148 10.57 -8.48 -19.81
N ARG A 149 11.84 -8.28 -20.20
CA ARG A 149 12.23 -8.19 -21.62
C ARG A 149 13.66 -8.64 -21.97
N ASN A 150 14.72 -8.49 -21.15
CA ASN A 150 16.11 -8.66 -21.65
C ASN A 150 17.12 -9.47 -20.79
N ASP A 151 16.71 -10.28 -19.82
CA ASP A 151 17.65 -11.00 -18.92
C ASP A 151 17.61 -12.54 -19.10
N ALA A 152 17.49 -13.02 -20.35
CA ALA A 152 17.67 -14.43 -20.71
C ALA A 152 18.84 -14.56 -21.69
#